data_AF-A0A7C4Z5W0-F1
#
_entry.id   AF-A0A7C4Z5W0-F1
#
_cell.length_a   1.000
_cell.length_b   1.000
_cell.length_c   1.000
_cell.angle_alpha   90.00
_cell.angle_beta   90.00
_cell.angle_gamma   90.00
#
_symmetry.space_group_name_H-M   'P 1'
#
loop_
_entity.id
_entity.type
_entity.pdbx_description
1 polymer ?
#
loop_
_entity_poly.entity_id
_entity_poly.type
_entity_poly.pdbx_seq_one_letter_code
_entity_poly.pdbx_strand_id
1 'polypeptide(L)'
;MKRLILAIIIISLLAGCASLPEALSFLSPTQTSSPAPTPTPFELPATFTPDLFVINTEAPTQAGTTSTPLIPNTKFPTATPSARPTITLEPINVSLFTPSAQLFVSTQRSTSQLVWGYNCDGARSIKFITTIVKPKRLKYVLLFVRLQDKYSARRTDWGAGAIMNDNDRGTYFYTLNVDQIADHESYEDAWLQFQFVGSTVGLTVLGRSVVSQNEVSLTSCRTINQQN
;
A
#
# COMPACT_ATOMS: atom_id res chain seq x y z
N MET A 1 -7.15 -56.57 40.42
CA MET A 1 -7.96 -55.45 40.92
C MET A 1 -7.49 -54.05 40.46
N LYS A 2 -6.18 -53.75 40.35
CA LYS A 2 -5.71 -52.42 39.87
C LYS A 2 -6.15 -52.01 38.45
N ARG A 3 -6.36 -52.96 37.53
CA ARG A 3 -6.75 -52.66 36.13
C ARG A 3 -8.24 -52.28 35.97
N LEU A 4 -9.09 -52.69 36.90
CA LEU A 4 -10.52 -52.31 36.91
C LEU A 4 -10.72 -50.87 37.40
N ILE A 5 -9.91 -50.43 38.36
CA ILE A 5 -9.97 -49.06 38.89
C ILE A 5 -9.62 -48.02 37.81
N LEU A 6 -8.64 -48.34 36.95
CA LEU A 6 -8.22 -47.47 35.85
C LEU A 6 -9.29 -47.29 34.77
N ALA A 7 -10.07 -48.34 34.48
CA ALA A 7 -11.17 -48.26 33.52
C ALA A 7 -12.32 -47.37 34.01
N ILE A 8 -12.63 -47.43 35.31
CA ILE A 8 -13.71 -46.63 35.91
C ILE A 8 -13.36 -45.13 35.92
N ILE A 9 -12.08 -44.78 36.13
CA ILE A 9 -11.62 -43.38 36.12
C ILE A 9 -11.67 -42.79 34.70
N ILE A 10 -11.35 -43.57 33.66
CA ILE A 10 -11.41 -43.08 32.28
C ILE A 10 -12.87 -42.83 31.87
N ILE A 11 -13.80 -43.71 32.27
CA ILE A 11 -15.23 -43.55 31.94
C ILE A 11 -15.85 -42.31 32.63
N SER A 12 -15.43 -41.97 33.85
CA SER A 12 -15.95 -40.77 34.53
C SER A 12 -15.44 -39.46 33.95
N LEU A 13 -14.24 -39.43 33.34
CA LEU A 13 -13.74 -38.24 32.64
C LEU A 13 -14.44 -37.97 31.29
N LEU A 14 -14.98 -38.98 30.62
CA LEU A 14 -15.68 -38.78 29.34
C LEU A 14 -17.13 -38.27 29.49
N ALA A 15 -17.76 -38.42 30.67
CA ALA A 15 -19.15 -37.99 30.90
C ALA A 15 -19.29 -36.48 31.24
N GLY A 16 -18.18 -35.74 31.40
CA GLY A 16 -18.18 -34.37 31.95
C GLY A 16 -18.43 -33.23 30.97
N CYS A 17 -18.54 -33.45 29.65
CA CYS A 17 -18.56 -32.36 28.66
C CYS A 17 -19.96 -31.95 28.15
N ALA A 18 -21.07 -32.48 28.69
CA ALA A 18 -22.40 -32.30 28.10
C ALA A 18 -23.36 -31.35 28.84
N SER A 19 -22.90 -30.51 29.77
CA SER A 19 -23.78 -29.53 30.43
C SER A 19 -23.15 -28.14 30.50
N LEU A 20 -23.23 -27.41 29.38
CA LEU A 20 -23.12 -25.96 29.38
C LEU A 20 -24.53 -25.38 29.63
N PRO A 21 -24.75 -24.60 30.70
CA PRO A 21 -26.03 -23.97 30.96
C PRO A 21 -26.35 -22.90 29.90
N GLU A 22 -27.57 -22.94 29.36
CA GLU A 22 -28.18 -21.99 28.41
C GLU A 22 -28.42 -20.59 29.04
N ALA A 23 -27.38 -19.94 29.55
CA ALA A 23 -27.50 -18.66 30.27
C ALA A 23 -26.92 -17.45 29.49
N LEU A 24 -26.90 -17.47 28.16
CA LEU A 24 -26.36 -16.39 27.32
C LEU A 24 -27.40 -15.70 26.41
N SER A 25 -28.64 -15.52 26.89
CA SER A 25 -29.69 -14.76 26.17
C SER A 25 -29.50 -13.23 26.18
N PHE A 26 -28.37 -12.71 26.70
CA PHE A 26 -28.12 -11.27 26.84
C PHE A 26 -27.51 -10.60 25.60
N LEU A 27 -27.24 -11.34 24.52
CA LEU A 27 -26.73 -10.78 23.25
C LEU A 27 -27.85 -10.56 22.23
N SER A 28 -28.99 -10.02 22.65
CA SER A 28 -29.96 -9.47 21.68
C SER A 28 -29.39 -8.17 21.11
N PRO A 29 -29.09 -8.10 19.80
CA PRO A 29 -28.58 -6.88 19.20
C PRO A 29 -29.67 -5.80 19.25
N THR A 30 -29.41 -4.71 19.98
CA THR A 30 -30.20 -3.49 19.88
C THR A 30 -30.15 -3.02 18.43
N GLN A 31 -31.26 -3.14 17.70
CA GLN A 31 -31.39 -2.57 16.37
C GLN A 31 -31.29 -1.05 16.49
N THR A 32 -30.09 -0.55 16.22
CA THR A 32 -29.85 0.89 16.07
C THR A 32 -30.33 1.23 14.67
N SER A 33 -31.42 1.98 14.57
CA SER A 33 -31.91 2.51 13.30
C SER A 33 -30.82 3.38 12.68
N SER A 34 -30.21 2.89 11.60
CA SER A 34 -29.24 3.66 10.84
C SER A 34 -29.91 4.94 10.32
N PRO A 35 -29.31 6.13 10.49
CA PRO A 35 -29.84 7.36 9.93
C PRO A 35 -29.93 7.23 8.41
N ALA A 36 -31.06 7.70 7.85
CA ALA A 36 -31.29 7.70 6.41
C ALA A 36 -30.22 8.57 5.72
N PRO A 37 -29.66 8.11 4.59
CA PRO A 37 -28.65 8.87 3.87
C PRO A 37 -29.27 10.18 3.37
N THR A 38 -28.78 11.30 3.88
CA THR A 38 -29.11 12.63 3.37
C THR A 38 -28.23 12.88 2.14
N PRO A 39 -28.81 13.06 0.94
CA PRO A 39 -28.01 13.37 -0.24
C PRO A 39 -27.42 14.78 -0.09
N THR A 40 -26.11 14.85 0.10
CA THR A 40 -25.37 16.11 0.01
C THR A 40 -25.27 16.49 -1.47
N PRO A 41 -25.81 17.64 -1.90
CA PRO A 41 -25.63 18.10 -3.27
C PRO A 41 -24.15 18.40 -3.50
N PHE A 42 -23.52 17.65 -4.41
CA PHE A 42 -22.16 17.88 -4.85
C PHE A 42 -22.21 18.76 -6.10
N GLU A 43 -22.05 20.07 -5.92
CA GLU A 43 -21.83 20.99 -7.04
C GLU A 43 -20.33 20.99 -7.38
N LEU A 44 -19.99 20.44 -8.54
CA LEU A 44 -18.66 20.59 -9.13
C LEU A 44 -18.49 22.05 -9.56
N PRO A 45 -17.39 22.73 -9.19
CA PRO A 45 -17.07 24.03 -9.76
C PRO A 45 -16.90 23.87 -11.27
N ALA A 46 -17.54 24.77 -12.04
CA ALA A 46 -17.47 24.79 -13.50
C ALA A 46 -16.01 24.75 -13.96
N THR A 47 -15.58 23.58 -14.43
CA THR A 47 -14.26 23.38 -14.99
C THR A 47 -14.28 23.96 -16.39
N PHE A 48 -13.36 24.90 -16.67
CA PHE A 48 -13.08 25.38 -18.02
C PHE A 48 -12.56 24.22 -18.87
N THR A 49 -13.47 23.51 -19.52
CA THR A 49 -13.13 22.54 -20.55
C THR A 49 -12.93 23.33 -21.85
N PRO A 50 -11.70 23.48 -22.37
CA PRO A 50 -11.51 24.01 -23.72
C PRO A 50 -12.18 23.05 -24.71
N ASP A 51 -13.14 23.55 -25.47
CA ASP A 51 -13.82 22.82 -26.53
C ASP A 51 -12.83 22.55 -27.67
N LEU A 52 -12.42 21.28 -27.80
CA LEU A 52 -11.49 20.80 -28.82
C LEU A 52 -12.15 20.63 -30.21
N PHE A 53 -13.43 20.98 -30.36
CA PHE A 53 -14.16 20.89 -31.64
C PHE A 53 -14.50 22.24 -32.26
N VAL A 54 -13.91 23.34 -31.77
CA VAL A 54 -13.94 24.63 -32.49
C VAL A 54 -13.04 24.51 -33.73
N ILE A 55 -13.62 23.99 -34.81
CA ILE A 55 -13.05 24.05 -36.15
C ILE A 55 -13.12 25.51 -36.59
N ASN A 56 -12.00 26.22 -36.48
CA ASN A 56 -11.80 27.50 -37.13
C ASN A 56 -11.97 27.29 -38.65
N THR A 57 -13.17 27.55 -39.13
CA THR A 57 -13.48 27.55 -40.56
C THR A 57 -12.90 28.83 -41.15
N GLU A 58 -11.71 28.73 -41.74
CA GLU A 58 -11.09 29.86 -42.44
C GLU A 58 -11.96 30.27 -43.65
N ALA A 59 -12.20 31.57 -43.78
CA ALA A 59 -12.95 32.17 -44.88
C ALA A 59 -12.21 31.97 -46.22
N PRO A 60 -12.93 31.95 -47.36
CA PRO A 60 -12.34 31.63 -48.66
C PRO A 60 -11.33 32.71 -49.10
N THR A 61 -10.08 32.28 -49.28
CA THR A 61 -8.96 33.09 -49.77
C THR A 61 -9.16 33.51 -51.22
N GLN A 62 -9.26 34.82 -51.47
CA GLN A 62 -9.15 35.40 -52.82
C GLN A 62 -7.72 35.29 -53.35
N ALA A 63 -7.59 34.80 -54.58
CA ALA A 63 -6.32 34.75 -55.30
C ALA A 63 -5.89 36.15 -55.74
N GLY A 64 -4.78 36.64 -55.18
CA GLY A 64 -4.18 37.93 -55.52
C GLY A 64 -2.65 37.84 -55.55
N THR A 65 -2.12 37.93 -56.78
CA THR A 65 -0.76 38.30 -57.21
C THR A 65 0.45 38.03 -56.30
N THR A 66 1.30 37.14 -56.83
CA THR A 66 2.69 36.84 -56.50
C THR A 66 3.53 38.04 -56.08
N SER A 67 3.74 38.19 -54.78
CA SER A 67 4.94 38.79 -54.21
C SER A 67 5.64 37.73 -53.37
N THR A 68 6.90 37.44 -53.67
CA THR A 68 7.73 36.49 -52.92
C THR A 68 7.67 36.81 -51.42
N PRO A 69 7.13 35.93 -50.57
CA PRO A 69 7.01 36.20 -49.15
C PRO A 69 8.40 36.15 -48.52
N LEU A 70 8.82 37.28 -47.94
CA LEU A 70 9.94 37.30 -47.01
C LEU A 70 9.52 36.49 -45.78
N ILE A 71 10.12 35.31 -45.59
CA ILE A 71 9.89 34.47 -44.41
C ILE A 71 10.39 35.27 -43.19
N PRO A 72 9.53 35.72 -42.28
CA PRO A 72 9.99 36.37 -41.07
C PRO A 72 10.74 35.30 -40.26
N ASN A 73 11.99 35.59 -39.90
CA ASN A 73 12.80 34.76 -39.02
C ASN A 73 12.18 34.79 -37.60
N THR A 74 11.09 34.05 -37.44
CA THR A 74 10.30 33.99 -36.22
C THR A 74 11.08 33.08 -35.30
N LYS A 75 11.74 33.68 -34.29
CA LYS A 75 12.50 32.92 -33.28
C LYS A 75 11.57 31.85 -32.71
N PHE A 76 11.98 30.58 -32.82
CA PHE A 76 11.29 29.47 -32.17
C PHE A 76 11.09 29.82 -30.68
N PRO A 77 9.89 29.60 -30.12
CA PRO A 77 9.67 29.82 -28.71
C PRO A 77 10.68 28.96 -27.94
N THR A 78 11.58 29.64 -27.24
CA THR A 78 12.53 28.97 -26.35
C THR A 78 11.70 28.34 -25.24
N ALA A 79 11.65 26.99 -25.22
CA ALA A 79 10.95 26.25 -24.19
C ALA A 79 11.47 26.74 -22.84
N THR A 80 10.63 27.47 -22.12
CA THR A 80 10.97 27.93 -20.78
C THR A 80 10.99 26.68 -19.91
N PRO A 81 12.10 26.35 -19.23
CA PRO A 81 12.15 25.18 -18.37
C PRO A 81 11.09 25.36 -17.29
N SER A 82 10.03 24.55 -17.38
CA SER A 82 9.00 24.52 -16.34
C SER A 82 9.65 24.04 -15.06
N ALA A 83 9.57 24.84 -14.00
CA ALA A 83 10.13 24.49 -12.71
C ALA A 83 9.45 23.21 -12.22
N ARG A 84 10.17 22.09 -12.29
CA ARG A 84 9.73 20.82 -11.72
C ARG A 84 9.47 21.07 -10.24
N PRO A 85 8.25 20.77 -9.71
CA PRO A 85 7.98 20.96 -8.31
C PRO A 85 9.00 20.15 -7.51
N THR A 86 9.82 20.85 -6.74
CA THR A 86 10.76 20.22 -5.82
C THR A 86 9.95 19.74 -4.64
N ILE A 87 9.75 18.43 -4.54
CA ILE A 87 9.08 17.83 -3.39
C ILE A 87 9.93 18.13 -2.18
N THR A 88 9.49 19.08 -1.37
CA THR A 88 10.06 19.32 -0.05
C THR A 88 9.61 18.16 0.82
N LEU A 89 10.53 17.23 1.09
CA LEU A 89 10.30 16.15 2.04
C LEU A 89 10.02 16.79 3.40
N GLU A 90 8.82 16.58 3.95
CA GLU A 90 8.51 17.04 5.30
C GLU A 90 9.51 16.43 6.29
N PRO A 91 9.98 17.22 7.27
CA PRO A 91 10.88 16.72 8.30
C PRO A 91 10.22 15.55 9.03
N ILE A 92 11.00 14.48 9.24
CA ILE A 92 10.54 13.25 9.89
C ILE A 92 9.95 13.63 11.26
N ASN A 93 8.63 13.51 11.39
CA ASN A 93 7.96 13.83 12.64
C ASN A 93 8.27 12.72 13.67
N VAL A 94 9.18 13.02 14.59
CA VAL A 94 9.63 12.10 15.64
C VAL A 94 8.52 11.71 16.63
N SER A 95 7.38 12.41 16.65
CA SER A 95 6.24 12.03 17.50
C SER A 95 5.48 10.80 16.98
N LEU A 96 5.71 10.38 15.73
CA LEU A 96 5.23 9.09 15.21
C LEU A 96 5.99 7.90 15.80
N PHE A 97 7.13 8.13 16.46
CA PHE A 97 7.76 7.14 17.33
C PHE A 97 7.06 7.14 18.69
N THR A 98 5.80 6.70 18.74
CA THR A 98 5.26 6.23 20.01
C THR A 98 6.22 5.14 20.49
N PRO A 99 6.82 5.24 21.69
CA PRO A 99 7.88 4.34 22.13
C PRO A 99 7.32 2.92 22.32
N SER A 100 7.26 2.19 21.21
CA SER A 100 7.03 0.76 21.16
C SER A 100 8.36 0.11 21.50
N ALA A 101 8.34 -0.97 22.30
CA ALA A 101 9.52 -1.76 22.55
C ALA A 101 10.23 -2.06 21.22
N GLN A 102 11.54 -1.83 21.17
CA GLN A 102 12.31 -2.05 19.93
C GLN A 102 12.47 -3.56 19.71
N LEU A 103 11.43 -4.15 19.13
CA LEU A 103 11.38 -5.58 18.84
C LEU A 103 12.24 -5.93 17.63
N PHE A 104 12.28 -5.04 16.64
CA PHE A 104 12.96 -5.24 15.37
C PHE A 104 14.42 -4.77 15.47
N VAL A 105 15.35 -5.72 15.38
CA VAL A 105 16.80 -5.48 15.48
C VAL A 105 17.37 -5.11 14.12
N SER A 106 16.97 -5.84 13.08
CA SER A 106 17.44 -5.62 11.72
C SER A 106 16.35 -5.92 10.71
N THR A 107 16.42 -5.22 9.58
CA THR A 107 15.52 -5.38 8.44
C THR A 107 16.36 -5.39 7.17
N GLN A 108 16.19 -6.41 6.35
CA GLN A 108 16.88 -6.61 5.09
C GLN A 108 15.87 -6.87 3.98
N ARG A 109 16.27 -6.56 2.75
CA ARG A 109 15.47 -6.75 1.53
C ARG A 109 16.35 -7.25 0.40
N SER A 110 15.80 -8.05 -0.50
CA SER A 110 16.54 -8.60 -1.64
C SER A 110 16.77 -7.61 -2.79
N THR A 111 15.90 -6.62 -2.93
CA THR A 111 15.97 -5.59 -3.99
C THR A 111 15.46 -4.25 -3.45
N SER A 112 15.87 -3.14 -4.08
CA SER A 112 15.35 -1.80 -3.85
C SER A 112 14.44 -1.30 -5.00
N GLN A 113 14.24 -2.12 -6.02
CA GLN A 113 13.38 -1.77 -7.16
C GLN A 113 12.51 -2.96 -7.55
N LEU A 114 11.23 -2.68 -7.71
CA LEU A 114 10.24 -3.56 -8.29
C LEU A 114 9.78 -2.95 -9.61
N VAL A 115 9.53 -3.81 -10.58
CA VAL A 115 9.06 -3.40 -11.90
C VAL A 115 7.80 -4.17 -12.25
N TRP A 116 6.82 -3.48 -12.82
CA TRP A 116 5.53 -4.05 -13.19
C TRP A 116 5.16 -3.72 -14.65
N GLY A 117 4.37 -4.60 -15.28
CA GLY A 117 3.97 -4.49 -16.68
C GLY A 117 4.65 -5.52 -17.60
N TYR A 118 4.54 -5.27 -18.91
CA TYR A 118 5.06 -6.16 -19.95
C TYR A 118 6.30 -5.57 -20.64
N ASN A 119 7.14 -6.45 -21.20
CA ASN A 119 8.30 -6.09 -22.02
C ASN A 119 9.35 -5.21 -21.32
N CYS A 120 9.64 -5.50 -20.05
CA CYS A 120 10.79 -4.90 -19.39
C CYS A 120 11.42 -5.88 -18.39
N ASP A 121 12.74 -5.75 -18.23
CA ASP A 121 13.52 -6.52 -17.29
C ASP A 121 13.52 -5.85 -15.91
N GLY A 122 13.39 -6.66 -14.85
CA GLY A 122 13.39 -6.17 -13.48
C GLY A 122 12.86 -7.19 -12.48
N ALA A 123 13.09 -6.91 -11.20
CA ALA A 123 12.56 -7.76 -10.13
C ALA A 123 11.03 -7.56 -10.02
N ARG A 124 10.29 -8.67 -10.04
CA ARG A 124 8.82 -8.68 -9.83
C ARG A 124 8.41 -9.13 -8.43
N SER A 125 9.41 -9.35 -7.58
CA SER A 125 9.22 -9.75 -6.20
C SER A 125 10.36 -9.24 -5.33
N ILE A 126 10.05 -9.06 -4.04
CA ILE A 126 10.98 -8.59 -3.03
C ILE A 126 10.85 -9.49 -1.80
N LYS A 127 11.98 -10.04 -1.35
CA LYS A 127 12.05 -10.82 -0.12
C LYS A 127 12.44 -9.90 1.03
N PHE A 128 11.53 -9.75 1.99
CA PHE A 128 11.80 -9.08 3.26
C PHE A 128 12.31 -10.10 4.27
N ILE A 129 13.32 -9.71 5.03
CA ILE A 129 13.89 -10.50 6.13
C ILE A 129 14.03 -9.57 7.33
N THR A 130 13.54 -9.97 8.50
CA THR A 130 13.72 -9.20 9.73
C THR A 130 14.10 -10.08 10.90
N THR A 131 15.03 -9.61 11.73
CA THR A 131 15.41 -10.27 12.98
C THR A 131 14.76 -9.56 14.15
N ILE A 132 14.14 -10.34 15.04
CA ILE A 132 13.35 -9.83 16.16
C ILE A 132 13.87 -10.42 17.48
N VAL A 133 13.94 -9.58 18.51
CA VAL A 133 14.12 -10.05 19.89
C VAL A 133 12.79 -10.62 20.37
N LYS A 134 12.62 -11.95 20.32
CA LYS A 134 11.34 -12.64 20.55
C LYS A 134 10.80 -12.40 21.98
N PRO A 135 9.78 -11.55 22.18
CA PRO A 135 9.15 -11.41 23.48
C PRO A 135 8.23 -12.63 23.74
N LYS A 136 7.99 -12.96 25.01
CA LYS A 136 7.23 -14.17 25.42
C LYS A 136 5.84 -14.31 24.78
N ARG A 137 5.22 -13.20 24.36
CA ARG A 137 3.85 -13.16 23.81
C ARG A 137 3.80 -12.99 22.29
N LEU A 138 4.93 -12.90 21.59
CA LEU A 138 4.94 -12.76 20.14
C LEU A 138 4.46 -14.05 19.48
N LYS A 139 3.44 -13.93 18.64
CA LYS A 139 2.93 -15.04 17.83
C LYS A 139 3.08 -14.78 16.35
N TYR A 140 2.77 -13.58 15.90
CA TYR A 140 2.80 -13.22 14.48
C TYR A 140 3.71 -12.03 14.26
N VAL A 141 4.35 -12.04 13.09
CA VAL A 141 5.03 -10.88 12.53
C VAL A 141 4.33 -10.59 11.22
N LEU A 142 3.77 -9.39 11.13
CA LEU A 142 2.96 -8.94 10.02
C LEU A 142 3.76 -7.92 9.20
N LEU A 143 3.74 -8.05 7.88
CA LEU A 143 4.25 -7.08 6.93
C LEU A 143 3.07 -6.26 6.38
N PHE A 144 3.02 -4.99 6.73
CA PHE A 144 2.10 -4.03 6.13
C PHE A 144 2.80 -3.27 5.02
N VAL A 145 2.13 -3.12 3.89
CA VAL A 145 2.63 -2.36 2.74
C VAL A 145 1.60 -1.39 2.22
N ARG A 146 2.04 -0.30 1.63
CA ARG A 146 1.22 0.63 0.84
C ARG A 146 2.05 1.29 -0.24
N LEU A 147 1.40 1.84 -1.24
CA LEU A 147 2.07 2.62 -2.28
C LEU A 147 1.90 4.11 -2.01
N GLN A 148 2.93 4.89 -2.35
CA GLN A 148 2.86 6.35 -2.43
C GLN A 148 3.38 6.78 -3.79
N ASP A 149 2.57 7.49 -4.58
CA ASP A 149 3.03 8.10 -5.83
C ASP A 149 4.20 9.04 -5.56
N LYS A 150 5.26 8.92 -6.38
CA LYS A 150 6.43 9.79 -6.27
C LYS A 150 6.12 11.23 -6.64
N TYR A 151 5.07 11.49 -7.43
CA TYR A 151 4.80 12.81 -7.98
C TYR A 151 3.63 13.53 -7.30
N SER A 152 2.52 12.84 -7.05
CA SER A 152 1.31 13.46 -6.48
C SER A 152 1.17 13.30 -4.96
N ALA A 153 2.09 12.58 -4.31
CA ALA A 153 2.00 12.18 -2.90
C ALA A 153 0.72 11.39 -2.52
N ARG A 154 -0.11 11.00 -3.49
CA ARG A 154 -1.27 10.12 -3.29
C ARG A 154 -0.81 8.78 -2.74
N ARG A 155 -1.54 8.24 -1.78
CA ARG A 155 -1.22 6.99 -1.10
C ARG A 155 -2.38 6.02 -1.19
N THR A 156 -2.08 4.73 -1.29
CA THR A 156 -3.07 3.69 -1.01
C THR A 156 -3.24 3.55 0.50
N ASP A 157 -4.34 2.90 0.90
CA ASP A 157 -4.46 2.39 2.25
C ASP A 157 -3.40 1.32 2.53
N TRP A 158 -3.15 1.08 3.82
CA TRP A 158 -2.30 -0.03 4.23
C TRP A 158 -2.96 -1.36 3.88
N GLY A 159 -2.26 -2.19 3.10
CA GLY A 159 -2.72 -3.53 2.74
C GLY A 159 -2.89 -4.43 3.98
N ALA A 160 -3.75 -5.45 3.83
CA ALA A 160 -3.99 -6.44 4.88
C ALA A 160 -2.67 -7.16 5.20
N GLY A 161 -2.13 -6.92 6.40
CA GLY A 161 -0.78 -7.31 6.79
C GLY A 161 -0.47 -8.80 6.56
N ALA A 162 0.55 -9.08 5.76
CA ALA A 162 0.95 -10.44 5.42
C ALA A 162 1.69 -11.11 6.59
N ILE A 163 1.30 -12.32 6.96
CA ILE A 163 1.97 -13.09 8.02
C ILE A 163 3.30 -13.61 7.48
N MET A 164 4.41 -13.24 8.14
CA MET A 164 5.75 -13.67 7.78
C MET A 164 6.04 -15.08 8.30
N ASN A 165 6.86 -15.83 7.56
CA ASN A 165 7.33 -17.16 7.96
C ASN A 165 8.46 -17.04 8.98
N ASP A 166 8.43 -17.85 10.05
CA ASP A 166 9.50 -17.96 11.06
C ASP A 166 10.50 -19.05 10.63
N ASN A 167 11.79 -18.83 10.90
CA ASN A 167 12.84 -19.85 10.74
C ASN A 167 13.27 -20.49 12.08
N ASP A 168 12.46 -20.32 13.13
CA ASP A 168 12.68 -20.74 14.52
C ASP A 168 13.89 -20.10 15.21
N ARG A 169 14.60 -19.19 14.54
CA ARG A 169 15.76 -18.46 15.08
C ARG A 169 15.44 -16.98 15.32
N GLY A 170 14.16 -16.63 15.38
CA GLY A 170 13.71 -15.23 15.51
C GLY A 170 13.97 -14.40 14.26
N THR A 171 14.19 -15.05 13.11
CA THR A 171 14.25 -14.39 11.81
C THR A 171 12.99 -14.72 11.03
N TYR A 172 12.31 -13.66 10.60
CA TYR A 172 11.07 -13.75 9.87
C TYR A 172 11.30 -13.33 8.43
N PHE A 173 10.67 -14.02 7.48
CA PHE A 173 10.78 -13.67 6.06
C PHE A 173 9.46 -13.78 5.31
N TYR A 174 9.30 -12.94 4.30
CA TYR A 174 8.16 -12.95 3.39
C TYR A 174 8.60 -12.49 2.01
N THR A 175 8.16 -13.19 0.97
CA THR A 175 8.37 -12.78 -0.42
C THR A 175 7.09 -12.14 -0.91
N LEU A 176 7.14 -10.83 -1.13
CA LEU A 176 6.04 -10.06 -1.70
C LEU A 176 6.21 -10.02 -3.21
N ASN A 177 5.22 -10.50 -3.94
CA ASN A 177 5.13 -10.35 -5.38
C ASN A 177 4.32 -9.08 -5.72
N VAL A 178 4.59 -8.47 -6.86
CA VAL A 178 3.93 -7.21 -7.29
C VAL A 178 2.41 -7.37 -7.42
N ASP A 179 1.95 -8.52 -7.91
CA ASP A 179 0.52 -8.86 -8.08
C ASP A 179 -0.26 -8.92 -6.75
N GLN A 180 0.43 -9.09 -5.63
CA GLN A 180 -0.17 -9.07 -4.29
C GLN A 180 -0.35 -7.64 -3.74
N ILE A 181 0.20 -6.63 -4.41
CA ILE A 181 0.09 -5.23 -4.01
C ILE A 181 -1.18 -4.65 -4.63
N ALA A 182 -2.10 -4.22 -3.77
CA ALA A 182 -3.34 -3.57 -4.19
C ALA A 182 -3.04 -2.29 -5.00
N ASP A 183 -3.82 -2.10 -6.07
CA ASP A 183 -3.81 -0.92 -6.93
C ASP A 183 -2.44 -0.57 -7.54
N HIS A 184 -1.50 -1.51 -7.63
CA HIS A 184 -0.17 -1.25 -8.16
C HIS A 184 -0.19 -0.76 -9.62
N GLU A 185 -1.17 -1.20 -10.41
CA GLU A 185 -1.36 -0.79 -11.80
C GLU A 185 -1.78 0.68 -11.96
N SER A 186 -2.29 1.31 -10.90
CA SER A 186 -2.70 2.72 -10.92
C SER A 186 -1.52 3.70 -10.80
N TYR A 187 -0.31 3.20 -10.54
CA TYR A 187 0.88 4.00 -10.33
C TYR A 187 1.95 3.74 -11.40
N GLU A 188 2.28 4.77 -12.18
CA GLU A 188 3.39 4.70 -13.15
C GLU A 188 4.77 4.65 -12.46
N ASP A 189 4.92 5.35 -11.34
CA ASP A 189 6.11 5.30 -10.49
C ASP A 189 5.75 5.64 -9.04
N ALA A 190 6.01 4.73 -8.11
CA ALA A 190 5.64 4.86 -6.70
C ALA A 190 6.77 4.43 -5.77
N TRP A 191 6.71 4.88 -4.53
CA TRP A 191 7.44 4.31 -3.42
C TRP A 191 6.60 3.22 -2.75
N LEU A 192 7.17 2.03 -2.61
CA LEU A 192 6.62 0.98 -1.77
C LEU A 192 7.02 1.26 -0.32
N GLN A 193 6.03 1.68 0.48
CA GLN A 193 6.21 1.90 1.90
C GLN A 193 5.86 0.63 2.66
N PHE A 194 6.66 0.28 3.67
CA PHE A 194 6.42 -0.92 4.46
C PHE A 194 6.68 -0.70 5.94
N GLN A 195 5.98 -1.49 6.76
CA GLN A 195 6.14 -1.54 8.21
C GLN A 195 5.97 -2.97 8.69
N PHE A 196 6.82 -3.40 9.62
CA PHE A 196 6.66 -4.65 10.33
C PHE A 196 5.92 -4.43 11.65
N VAL A 197 5.03 -5.35 11.99
CA VAL A 197 4.23 -5.29 13.22
C VAL A 197 4.30 -6.64 13.91
N GLY A 198 4.81 -6.67 15.14
CA GLY A 198 4.79 -7.85 15.99
C GLY A 198 3.49 -7.90 16.79
N SER A 199 2.79 -9.03 16.78
CA SER A 199 1.50 -9.18 17.46
C SER A 199 1.35 -10.51 18.22
N THR A 200 0.41 -10.51 19.17
CA THR A 200 0.01 -11.69 19.96
C THR A 200 -0.98 -12.58 19.19
N VAL A 201 -1.35 -13.71 19.78
CA VAL A 201 -2.42 -14.59 19.25
C VAL A 201 -3.74 -13.83 19.05
N GLY A 202 -4.07 -12.89 19.95
CA GLY A 202 -5.25 -12.03 19.85
C GLY A 202 -5.07 -10.79 18.98
N LEU A 203 -4.06 -10.79 18.09
CA LEU A 203 -3.69 -9.66 17.22
C LEU A 203 -3.40 -8.34 17.96
N THR A 204 -3.11 -8.40 19.27
CA THR A 204 -2.68 -7.23 20.04
C THR A 204 -1.28 -6.84 19.60
N VAL A 205 -1.07 -5.58 19.24
CA VAL A 205 0.22 -5.06 18.81
C VAL A 205 1.19 -5.02 19.99
N LEU A 206 2.34 -5.70 19.86
CA LEU A 206 3.43 -5.68 20.82
C LEU A 206 4.47 -4.60 20.47
N GLY A 207 4.65 -4.35 19.18
CA GLY A 207 5.56 -3.32 18.69
C GLY A 207 5.53 -3.19 17.18
N ARG A 208 6.07 -2.06 16.69
CA ARG A 208 6.11 -1.71 15.27
C ARG A 208 7.53 -1.30 14.88
N SER A 209 7.93 -1.61 13.65
CA SER A 209 9.16 -1.06 13.07
C SER A 209 8.94 0.40 12.66
N VAL A 210 10.04 1.10 12.41
CA VAL A 210 10.01 2.35 11.66
C VAL A 210 9.42 2.09 10.28
N VAL A 211 8.61 3.02 9.78
CA VAL A 211 8.07 2.96 8.43
C VAL A 211 9.18 3.33 7.44
N SER A 212 9.47 2.43 6.51
CA SER A 212 10.33 2.75 5.38
C SER A 212 9.52 3.46 4.30
N GLN A 213 9.94 4.64 3.86
CA GLN A 213 9.12 5.51 2.99
C GLN A 213 9.60 5.62 1.54
N ASN A 214 10.90 5.49 1.31
CA ASN A 214 11.55 5.84 0.03
C ASN A 214 12.70 4.88 -0.33
N GLU A 215 12.69 3.67 0.24
CA GLU A 215 13.77 2.70 0.06
C GLU A 215 13.53 1.70 -1.07
N VAL A 216 12.27 1.51 -1.46
CA VAL A 216 11.87 0.56 -2.51
C VAL A 216 11.01 1.32 -3.52
N SER A 217 11.48 1.41 -4.76
CA SER A 217 10.70 1.98 -5.86
C SER A 217 9.91 0.90 -6.58
N LEU A 218 8.66 1.19 -6.92
CA LEU A 218 7.84 0.41 -7.84
C LEU A 218 7.66 1.24 -9.12
N THR A 219 8.12 0.72 -10.26
CA THR A 219 8.09 1.46 -11.53
C THR A 219 7.40 0.65 -12.62
N SER A 220 6.57 1.30 -13.43
CA SER A 220 5.95 0.67 -14.59
C SER A 220 6.94 0.51 -15.75
N CYS A 221 6.85 -0.61 -16.49
CA CYS A 221 7.59 -0.82 -17.73
C CYS A 221 7.36 0.32 -18.73
N ARG A 222 6.16 0.92 -18.74
CA ARG A 222 5.81 2.04 -19.62
C ARG A 222 6.73 3.24 -19.38
N THR A 223 7.00 3.54 -18.12
CA THR A 223 7.87 4.64 -17.69
C THR A 223 9.32 4.39 -18.06
N ILE A 224 9.80 3.14 -17.91
CA ILE A 224 11.18 2.76 -18.24
C ILE A 224 11.44 2.89 -19.74
N ASN A 225 10.52 2.39 -20.56
CA ASN A 225 10.68 2.39 -22.02
C ASN A 225 10.60 3.79 -22.66
N GLN A 226 10.10 4.80 -21.94
CA GLN A 226 10.11 6.19 -22.41
C GLN A 226 11.44 6.92 -22.16
N GLN A 227 12.30 6.37 -21.29
CA GLN A 227 13.58 6.99 -20.93
C GLN A 227 14.76 6.48 -21.77
N ASN A 228 14.58 5.36 -22.47
CA ASN A 228 15.54 4.78 -23.42
C ASN A 228 15.21 5.20 -24.84
#